data_AF-A0A920C1G4-F1
#
_entry.id   AF-A0A920C1G4-F1
#
_cell.length_a   1.000
_cell.length_b   1.000
_cell.length_c   1.000
_cell.angle_alpha   90.00
_cell.angle_beta   90.00
_cell.angle_gamma   90.00
#
_symmetry.space_group_name_H-M   'P 1'
#
loop_
_entity.id
_entity.type
_entity.pdbx_description
1 polymer ?
#
loop_
_entity_poly.entity_id
_entity_poly.type
_entity_poly.pdbx_seq_one_letter_code
_entity_poly.pdbx_strand_id
1 'polypeptide(L)'
;MNYLIISISLLISTIGSVLVLKRKNNKLFSRLSAFALNIIILGGATWILYRVDDEIRLFGVIHSEYYMLILVIPIITWINLLILQFFENRK
;
A
#
# COMPACT_ATOMS: atom_id res chain seq x y z
N MET A 1 -1.63 3.12 16.11
CA MET A 1 -2.61 3.26 15.01
C MET A 1 -1.99 2.97 13.63
N ASN A 2 -0.78 3.46 13.36
CA ASN A 2 -0.11 3.34 12.06
C ASN A 2 0.12 1.89 11.58
N TYR A 3 0.54 0.98 12.46
CA TYR A 3 0.74 -0.44 12.10
C TYR A 3 -0.55 -1.13 11.62
N LEU A 4 -1.71 -0.75 12.17
CA LEU A 4 -3.00 -1.32 11.81
C LEU A 4 -3.42 -0.88 10.40
N ILE A 5 -3.19 0.40 10.06
CA ILE A 5 -3.41 0.97 8.72
C ILE A 5 -2.51 0.29 7.69
N ILE A 6 -1.23 0.09 8.04
CA ILE A 6 -0.24 -0.61 7.22
C ILE A 6 -0.67 -2.05 6.93
N SER A 7 -1.11 -2.79 7.96
CA SER A 7 -1.57 -4.18 7.81
C SER A 7 -2.82 -4.28 6.94
N ILE A 8 -3.79 -3.38 7.10
CA ILE A 8 -5.00 -3.34 6.26
C ILE A 8 -4.65 -3.00 4.80
N SER A 9 -3.76 -2.03 4.58
CA SER A 9 -3.31 -1.67 3.23
C SER A 9 -2.62 -2.83 2.53
N LEU A 10 -1.78 -3.56 3.26
CA LEU A 10 -1.11 -4.75 2.75
C LEU A 10 -2.15 -5.81 2.36
N LEU A 11 -3.11 -6.14 3.24
CA LEU A 11 -4.16 -7.13 2.94
C LEU A 11 -4.99 -6.76 1.70
N ILE A 12 -5.50 -5.52 1.63
CA ILE A 12 -6.35 -5.09 0.51
C ILE A 12 -5.58 -5.09 -0.81
N SER A 13 -4.33 -4.60 -0.80
CA SER A 13 -3.51 -4.56 -2.01
C SER A 13 -3.09 -5.95 -2.48
N THR A 14 -2.77 -6.88 -1.57
CA THR A 14 -2.49 -8.28 -1.91
C THR A 14 -3.71 -8.95 -2.54
N ILE A 15 -4.90 -8.82 -1.91
CA ILE A 15 -6.15 -9.41 -2.43
C ILE A 15 -6.48 -8.84 -3.82
N GLY A 16 -6.41 -7.52 -3.98
CA GLY A 16 -6.66 -6.85 -5.26
C GLY A 16 -5.69 -7.31 -6.35
N SER A 17 -4.40 -7.44 -6.04
CA SER A 17 -3.38 -7.88 -7.00
C SER A 17 -3.58 -9.34 -7.44
N VAL A 18 -3.92 -10.23 -6.51
CA VAL A 18 -4.24 -11.64 -6.79
C VAL A 18 -5.49 -11.76 -7.67
N LEU A 19 -6.53 -10.97 -7.41
CA LEU A 19 -7.75 -10.95 -8.24
C LEU A 19 -7.46 -10.48 -9.68
N VAL A 20 -6.65 -9.42 -9.84
CA VAL A 20 -6.24 -8.92 -11.16
C VAL A 20 -5.39 -9.95 -11.91
N LEU A 21 -4.47 -10.64 -11.23
CA LEU A 21 -3.68 -11.72 -11.82
C LEU A 21 -4.57 -12.84 -12.33
N LYS A 22 -5.56 -13.26 -11.53
CA LYS A 22 -6.54 -14.30 -11.91
C LYS A 22 -7.35 -13.92 -13.14
N ARG A 23 -7.70 -12.63 -13.29
CA ARG A 23 -8.63 -12.15 -14.34
C ARG A 23 -7.95 -11.79 -15.66
N LYS A 24 -6.75 -11.20 -15.60
CA LYS A 24 -6.09 -10.61 -16.79
C LYS A 24 -4.87 -11.41 -17.28
N ASN A 25 -4.40 -12.40 -16.50
CA ASN A 25 -3.21 -13.24 -16.73
C ASN A 25 -1.95 -12.48 -17.19
N ASN A 26 -1.92 -11.17 -16.99
CA ASN A 26 -0.84 -10.29 -17.44
C ASN A 26 -0.09 -9.78 -16.21
N LYS A 27 1.15 -10.25 -16.08
CA LYS A 27 2.03 -10.02 -14.93
C LYS A 27 2.22 -8.54 -14.65
N LEU A 28 2.41 -7.74 -15.71
CA LEU A 28 2.71 -6.30 -15.56
C LEU A 28 1.50 -5.52 -15.03
N PHE A 29 0.29 -5.88 -15.47
CA PHE A 29 -0.95 -5.25 -15.00
C PHE A 29 -1.27 -5.58 -13.54
N SER A 30 -0.96 -6.79 -13.08
CA SER A 30 -1.16 -7.18 -11.67
C SER A 30 -0.18 -6.48 -10.72
N ARG A 31 1.07 -6.26 -11.17
CA ARG A 31 2.06 -5.48 -10.43
C ARG A 31 1.68 -4.00 -10.35
N LEU A 32 1.27 -3.41 -11.49
CA LEU A 32 0.80 -2.03 -11.55
C LEU A 32 -0.45 -1.82 -10.69
N SER A 33 -1.36 -2.80 -10.63
CA SER A 33 -2.55 -2.68 -9.78
C SER A 33 -2.21 -2.72 -8.29
N ALA A 34 -1.25 -3.55 -7.87
CA ALA A 34 -0.79 -3.59 -6.48
C ALA A 34 -0.18 -2.25 -6.06
N PHE A 35 0.66 -1.66 -6.91
CA PHE A 35 1.28 -0.36 -6.66
C PHE A 35 0.25 0.76 -6.62
N ALA A 36 -0.67 0.80 -7.58
CA ALA A 36 -1.74 1.80 -7.63
C ALA A 36 -2.65 1.73 -6.41
N LEU A 37 -3.04 0.52 -5.98
CA LEU A 37 -3.85 0.34 -4.76
C LEU A 37 -3.09 0.81 -3.51
N ASN A 38 -1.81 0.50 -3.38
CA ASN A 38 -1.01 0.98 -2.26
C ASN A 38 -0.89 2.51 -2.22
N ILE A 39 -0.68 3.16 -3.37
CA ILE A 39 -0.65 4.62 -3.45
C ILE A 39 -2.00 5.21 -3.02
N ILE A 40 -3.11 4.67 -3.52
CA ILE A 40 -4.44 5.18 -3.21
C ILE A 40 -4.74 5.02 -1.71
N ILE A 41 -4.48 3.84 -1.15
CA ILE A 41 -4.82 3.53 0.24
C ILE A 41 -3.93 4.32 1.21
N LEU A 42 -2.60 4.26 1.03
CA LEU A 42 -1.65 4.89 1.96
C LEU A 42 -1.56 6.40 1.74
N GLY A 43 -1.62 6.85 0.49
CA GLY A 43 -1.69 8.27 0.15
C GLY A 43 -3.00 8.89 0.65
N GLY A 44 -4.13 8.21 0.44
CA GLY A 44 -5.42 8.64 0.97
C GLY A 44 -5.45 8.70 2.50
N ALA A 45 -4.92 7.68 3.17
CA ALA A 45 -4.80 7.67 4.63
C ALA A 45 -3.94 8.82 5.16
N THR A 46 -2.78 9.07 4.53
CA THR A 46 -1.88 10.18 4.88
C THR A 46 -2.58 11.52 4.69
N TRP A 47 -3.34 11.69 3.60
CA TRP A 47 -4.09 12.92 3.34
C TRP A 47 -5.19 13.19 4.37
N ILE A 48 -5.95 12.15 4.74
CA ILE A 48 -7.01 12.25 5.76
C ILE A 48 -6.38 12.62 7.11
N LEU A 49 -5.31 11.94 7.51
CA LEU A 49 -4.61 12.21 8.76
C LEU A 49 -4.06 13.65 8.80
N TYR A 50 -3.49 14.14 7.69
CA TYR A 50 -3.03 15.53 7.58
C TYR A 50 -4.14 16.56 7.79
N ARG A 51 -5.39 16.22 7.48
CA ARG A 51 -6.54 17.13 7.64
C ARG A 51 -7.15 17.09 9.03
N VAL A 52 -7.06 15.95 9.72
CA VAL A 52 -7.70 15.70 11.03
C VAL A 52 -6.78 16.04 12.19
N ASP A 53 -5.47 15.91 11.99
CA ASP A 53 -4.48 16.06 13.05
C ASP A 53 -3.77 17.42 12.93
N ASP A 54 -4.18 18.37 13.77
CA ASP A 54 -3.66 19.74 13.77
C ASP A 54 -2.16 19.79 14.08
N GLU A 55 -1.60 18.80 14.82
CA GLU A 55 -0.16 18.70 15.07
C GLU A 55 0.62 18.44 13.77
N ILE A 56 0.14 17.53 12.92
CA ILE A 56 0.80 17.26 11.63
C ILE A 56 0.74 18.50 10.72
N ARG A 57 -0.38 19.24 10.78
CA ARG A 57 -0.55 20.46 9.98
C ARG A 57 0.38 21.59 10.42
N LEU A 58 0.70 21.66 11.71
CA LEU A 58 1.57 22.69 12.30
C LEU A 58 3.06 22.34 12.24
N PHE A 59 3.43 21.08 12.48
CA PHE A 59 4.82 20.63 12.57
C PHE A 59 5.33 19.88 11.34
N GLY A 60 4.43 19.56 10.39
CA GLY A 60 4.76 18.89 9.14
C GLY A 60 4.87 17.37 9.29
N VAL A 61 4.65 16.68 8.17
CA VAL A 61 4.58 15.20 8.12
C VAL A 61 5.90 14.54 8.56
N ILE A 62 7.04 15.16 8.29
CA ILE A 62 8.39 14.63 8.54
C ILE A 62 8.70 14.50 10.05
N HIS A 63 8.11 15.36 10.89
CA HIS A 63 8.32 15.32 12.35
C HIS A 63 7.27 14.50 13.09
N SER A 64 6.38 13.83 12.35
CA SER A 64 5.30 13.02 12.91
C SER A 64 5.51 11.53 12.61
N GLU A 65 4.97 10.66 13.47
CA GLU A 65 5.02 9.20 13.28
C GLU A 65 4.38 8.72 11.97
N TYR A 66 3.65 9.60 11.28
CA TYR A 66 2.94 9.34 10.03
C TYR A 66 3.84 9.34 8.79
N TYR A 67 5.07 9.86 8.86
CA TYR A 67 6.03 9.74 7.75
C TYR A 67 6.33 8.26 7.41
N MET A 68 6.19 7.36 8.39
CA MET A 68 6.33 5.92 8.20
C MET A 68 5.32 5.38 7.19
N LEU A 69 4.12 5.96 7.07
CA LEU A 69 3.11 5.53 6.11
C LEU A 69 3.60 5.68 4.67
N ILE A 70 4.33 6.77 4.39
CA ILE A 70 4.88 7.05 3.06
C ILE A 70 6.07 6.12 2.77
N LEU A 71 6.98 5.96 3.74
CA LEU A 71 8.14 5.08 3.57
C LEU A 71 7.78 3.61 3.44
N VAL A 72 6.64 3.21 3.98
CA VAL A 72 6.17 1.82 3.92
C VAL A 72 5.51 1.49 2.57
N ILE A 73 5.11 2.47 1.76
CA ILE A 73 4.57 2.27 0.39
C ILE A 73 5.50 1.39 -0.47
N PRO A 74 6.81 1.71 -0.64
CA PRO A 74 7.71 0.85 -1.42
C PRO A 74 7.89 -0.54 -0.79
N ILE A 75 7.94 -0.63 0.54
CA ILE A 75 8.14 -1.91 1.26
C ILE A 75 6.94 -2.85 1.04
N ILE A 76 5.70 -2.36 1.23
CA ILE A 76 4.47 -3.13 0.98
C ILE A 76 4.38 -3.53 -0.49
N THR A 77 4.77 -2.63 -1.39
CA THR A 77 4.79 -2.94 -2.83
C THR A 77 5.76 -4.08 -3.13
N TRP A 78 6.97 -4.09 -2.55
CA TRP A 78 7.93 -5.18 -2.69
C TRP A 78 7.41 -6.51 -2.13
N ILE A 79 6.78 -6.48 -0.95
CA ILE A 79 6.16 -7.67 -0.36
C ILE A 79 5.07 -8.23 -1.28
N ASN A 80 4.20 -7.37 -1.83
CA ASN A 80 3.20 -7.79 -2.80
C ASN A 80 3.82 -8.42 -4.05
N LEU A 81 4.92 -7.87 -4.56
CA LEU A 81 5.63 -8.43 -5.71
C LEU A 81 6.15 -9.84 -5.42
N LEU A 82 6.73 -10.06 -4.24
CA LEU A 82 7.21 -11.38 -3.82
C LEU A 82 6.05 -12.37 -3.69
N ILE A 83 4.98 -12.01 -3.00
CA ILE A 83 3.78 -12.86 -2.86
C ILE A 83 3.22 -13.24 -4.23
N LEU A 84 3.17 -12.29 -5.16
CA LEU A 84 2.68 -12.52 -6.51
C LEU A 84 3.55 -13.54 -7.26
N GLN A 85 4.88 -13.45 -7.14
CA GLN A 85 5.81 -14.42 -7.74
C GLN A 85 5.60 -15.83 -7.17
N PHE A 86 5.36 -15.97 -5.87
CA PHE A 86 5.09 -17.28 -5.25
C PHE A 86 3.76 -17.89 -5.68
N PHE A 87 2.71 -17.09 -5.86
CA PHE A 87 1.43 -17.58 -6.38
C PHE A 87 1.47 -17.96 -7.85
N GLU A 88 2.36 -17.32 -8.62
CA GLU A 88 2.56 -17.61 -10.03
C GLU A 88 3.28 -18.94 -10.26
N ASN A 89 4.33 -19.24 -9.49
CA ASN A 89 5.11 -20.49 -9.60
C ASN A 89 4.32 -21.76 -9.18
N ARG A 90 3.07 -21.61 -8.73
CA ARG A 90 2.17 -22.73 -8.38
C ARG A 90 1.09 -23.03 -9.44
N LYS A 91 1.08 -22.31 -10.57
CA LYS A 91 0.30 -22.67 -11.76
C LYS A 91 1.19 -23.38 -12.77
#